data_AF-A0A542ZP76-F1
#
_entry.id   AF-A0A542ZP76-F1
#
_cell.length_a   1.000
_cell.length_b   1.000
_cell.length_c   1.000
_cell.angle_alpha   90.00
_cell.angle_beta   90.00
_cell.angle_gamma   90.00
#
_symmetry.space_group_name_H-M   'P 1'
#
loop_
_entity.id
_entity.type
_entity.pdbx_description
1 polymer ?
#
loop_
_entity_poly.entity_id
_entity_poly.type
_entity_poly.pdbx_seq_one_letter_code
_entity_poly.pdbx_strand_id
1 'polypeptide(L)'
;MKEDTVTTPTSPSPVSDRSARLNMRITPEALETLREAAAAQSQDVTSFVLGAALDRARSVLMEDLLLRLTPAEEQQIDAALDAPAHAIPELAAAIRKANGQRVQ
;
A
#
# COMPACT_ATOMS: atom_id res chain seq x y z
N MET A 1 5.10 -51.24 10.01
CA MET A 1 4.31 -50.11 10.53
C MET A 1 5.26 -48.94 10.65
N LYS A 2 5.11 -47.95 9.76
CA LYS A 2 5.92 -46.73 9.77
C LYS A 2 5.13 -45.68 10.54
N GLU A 3 5.73 -45.13 11.58
CA GLU A 3 5.20 -43.95 12.26
C GLU A 3 5.46 -42.75 11.35
N ASP A 4 4.38 -42.20 10.80
CA ASP A 4 4.40 -40.96 10.05
C ASP A 4 4.62 -39.80 11.03
N THR A 5 5.87 -39.36 11.13
CA THR A 5 6.22 -38.11 11.79
C THR A 5 5.65 -36.96 10.96
N VAL A 6 4.44 -36.51 11.31
CA VAL A 6 3.93 -35.20 10.91
C VAL A 6 4.70 -34.15 11.72
N THR A 7 5.86 -33.74 11.20
CA THR A 7 6.45 -32.46 11.56
C THR A 7 6.09 -31.49 10.45
N THR A 8 4.99 -30.77 10.65
CA THR A 8 4.69 -29.54 9.94
C THR A 8 5.85 -28.56 10.19
N PRO A 9 6.57 -28.07 9.17
CA PRO A 9 7.39 -26.89 9.37
C PRO A 9 6.42 -25.72 9.54
N THR A 10 6.19 -25.31 10.79
CA THR A 10 5.63 -23.99 11.07
C THR A 10 6.65 -22.98 10.58
N SER A 11 6.43 -22.40 9.40
CA SER A 11 7.17 -21.22 8.96
C SER A 11 6.94 -20.12 9.99
N PRO A 12 7.98 -19.58 10.66
CA PRO A 12 7.80 -18.38 11.44
C PRO A 12 7.45 -17.26 10.45
N SER A 13 6.23 -16.74 10.54
CA SER A 13 5.90 -15.45 9.94
C SER A 13 6.92 -14.44 10.46
N PRO A 14 7.59 -13.64 9.62
CA PRO A 14 8.50 -12.63 10.13
C PRO A 14 7.67 -11.66 10.96
N VAL A 15 7.86 -11.70 12.28
CA VAL A 15 7.46 -10.59 13.15
C VAL A 15 8.16 -9.36 12.56
N SER A 16 7.38 -8.43 12.01
CA SER A 16 7.89 -7.18 11.49
C SER A 16 8.33 -6.32 12.67
N ASP A 17 9.49 -6.64 13.23
CA ASP A 17 10.13 -5.82 14.25
C ASP A 17 10.37 -4.43 13.67
N ARG A 18 10.20 -3.39 14.51
CA ARG A 18 10.55 -1.99 14.18
C ARG A 18 12.08 -1.87 14.05
N SER A 19 12.62 -2.40 12.96
CA SER A 19 14.06 -2.50 12.68
C SER A 19 14.57 -1.30 11.89
N ALA A 20 13.70 -0.64 11.13
CA ALA A 20 14.03 0.56 10.36
C ALA A 20 14.15 1.79 11.28
N ARG A 21 15.17 2.61 11.03
CA ARG A 21 15.41 3.87 11.76
C ARG A 21 15.20 5.06 10.83
N LEU A 22 14.50 6.07 11.34
CA LEU A 22 14.31 7.37 10.68
C LEU A 22 15.01 8.45 11.51
N ASN A 23 16.03 9.09 10.94
CA ASN A 23 16.75 10.18 11.58
C ASN A 23 16.35 11.50 10.91
N MET A 24 15.96 12.50 11.70
CA MET A 24 15.52 13.80 11.20
C MET A 24 16.22 14.92 11.98
N ARG A 25 16.59 16.00 11.27
CA ARG A 25 17.06 17.24 11.88
C ARG A 25 15.91 18.25 11.83
N ILE A 26 15.63 18.88 12.96
CA ILE A 26 14.60 19.91 13.09
C ILE A 26 15.12 21.08 13.90
N THR A 27 14.47 22.23 13.76
CA THR A 27 14.76 23.40 14.57
C THR A 27 14.26 23.18 16.01
N PRO A 28 14.83 23.88 17.01
CA PRO A 28 14.36 23.80 18.38
C PRO A 28 12.89 24.21 18.55
N GLU A 29 12.45 25.23 17.82
CA GLU A 29 11.06 25.71 17.82
C GLU A 29 10.07 24.65 17.29
N ALA A 30 10.44 23.98 16.20
CA ALA A 30 9.64 22.89 15.66
C ALA A 30 9.55 21.71 16.65
N LEU A 31 10.65 21.39 17.35
CA LEU A 31 10.64 20.34 18.36
C LEU A 31 9.68 20.68 19.52
N GLU A 32 9.63 21.94 19.95
CA GLU A 32 8.73 22.35 21.02
C GLU A 32 7.26 22.27 20.60
N THR A 33 6.95 22.74 19.38
CA THR A 33 5.61 22.59 18.79
C THR A 33 5.17 21.13 18.73
N LEU A 34 6.08 20.23 18.32
CA LEU A 34 5.79 18.78 18.27
C LEU A 34 5.57 18.19 19.66
N ARG A 35 6.28 18.67 20.69
CA ARG A 35 6.06 18.22 22.09
C ARG A 35 4.71 18.65 22.62
N GLU A 36 4.33 19.91 22.41
CA GLU A 36 3.03 20.42 22.84
C GLU A 36 1.88 19.65 22.16
N ALA A 37 1.98 19.43 20.84
CA ALA A 37 0.97 18.68 20.09
C ALA A 37 0.89 17.20 20.48
N ALA A 38 2.02 16.56 20.79
CA ALA A 38 2.05 15.19 21.28
C ALA A 38 1.44 15.08 22.69
N ALA A 39 1.77 16.03 23.59
CA ALA A 39 1.22 16.10 24.93
C ALA A 39 -0.30 16.33 24.93
N ALA A 40 -0.80 17.19 24.04
CA ALA A 40 -2.24 17.42 23.86
C ALA A 40 -3.01 16.13 23.48
N GLN A 41 -2.34 15.17 22.85
CA GLN A 41 -2.91 13.87 22.47
C GLN A 41 -2.45 12.73 23.39
N SER A 42 -1.84 13.04 24.54
CA SER A 42 -1.37 12.04 25.51
C SER A 42 -0.46 10.96 24.91
N GLN A 43 0.41 11.34 23.96
CA GLN A 43 1.33 10.43 23.28
C GLN A 43 2.77 10.99 23.29
N ASP A 44 3.75 10.13 23.07
CA ASP A 44 5.14 10.56 22.91
C ASP A 44 5.38 11.19 21.52
N VAL A 45 6.43 12.02 21.43
CA VAL A 45 6.77 12.76 20.20
C VAL A 45 7.05 11.83 19.03
N THR A 46 7.69 10.68 19.27
CA THR A 46 8.01 9.73 18.21
C THR A 46 6.74 9.09 17.65
N SER A 47 5.83 8.64 18.51
CA SER A 47 4.54 8.08 18.11
C SER A 47 3.68 9.12 17.38
N PHE A 48 3.65 10.36 17.87
CA PHE A 48 2.94 11.46 17.21
C PHE A 48 3.45 11.72 15.80
N VAL A 49 4.77 11.92 15.66
CA VAL A 49 5.40 12.21 14.35
C VAL A 49 5.23 11.04 13.39
N LEU A 50 5.44 9.81 13.86
CA LEU A 50 5.27 8.62 13.03
C LEU A 50 3.81 8.46 12.58
N GLY A 51 2.85 8.65 13.48
CA GLY A 51 1.42 8.60 13.18
C GLY A 51 1.02 9.62 12.13
N ALA A 52 1.39 10.89 12.33
CA ALA A 52 1.11 11.97 11.38
C ALA A 52 1.76 11.73 10.02
N ALA A 53 3.01 11.26 9.98
CA ALA A 53 3.71 10.95 8.74
C ALA A 53 3.05 9.79 7.99
N LEU A 54 2.67 8.71 8.67
CA LEU A 54 1.98 7.57 8.06
C LEU A 54 0.60 7.97 7.52
N ASP A 55 -0.11 8.82 8.25
CA ASP A 55 -1.43 9.27 7.83
C ASP A 55 -1.37 10.13 6.57
N ARG A 56 -0.40 11.06 6.53
CA ARG A 56 -0.14 11.82 5.31
C ARG A 56 0.33 10.94 4.17
N ALA A 57 1.22 9.97 4.42
CA ALA A 57 1.70 9.03 3.41
C ALA A 57 0.55 8.23 2.80
N ARG A 58 -0.36 7.69 3.63
CA ARG A 58 -1.57 7.01 3.14
C ARG A 58 -2.42 7.92 2.28
N SER A 59 -2.65 9.16 2.73
CA SER A 59 -3.45 10.12 1.96
C SER A 59 -2.84 10.41 0.59
N VAL A 60 -1.52 10.59 0.51
CA VAL A 60 -0.81 10.83 -0.76
C VAL A 60 -0.88 9.61 -1.68
N LEU A 61 -0.65 8.41 -1.13
CA LEU A 61 -0.73 7.17 -1.91
C LEU A 61 -2.15 6.91 -2.42
N MET A 62 -3.17 7.20 -1.60
CA MET A 62 -4.57 7.07 -2.01
C MET A 62 -4.94 8.10 -3.09
N GLU A 63 -4.45 9.34 -2.99
CA GLU A 63 -4.68 10.37 -4.00
C GLU A 63 -4.11 9.97 -5.37
N ASP A 64 -2.96 9.29 -5.40
CA ASP A 64 -2.36 8.75 -6.62
C ASP A 64 -3.13 7.54 -7.19
N LEU A 65 -3.83 6.79 -6.32
CA LEU A 65 -4.63 5.62 -6.69
C LEU A 65 -6.10 5.97 -7.03
N LEU A 66 -6.53 7.20 -6.78
CA LEU A 66 -7.92 7.63 -6.94
C LEU A 66 -8.17 8.13 -8.37
N LEU A 67 -8.80 7.29 -9.19
CA LEU A 67 -9.41 7.71 -10.45
C LEU A 67 -10.63 8.56 -10.15
N ARG A 68 -10.51 9.88 -10.30
CA ARG A 68 -11.66 10.79 -10.25
C ARG A 68 -12.37 10.76 -11.59
N LEU A 69 -13.61 10.29 -11.59
CA LEU A 69 -14.48 10.24 -12.75
C LEU A 69 -15.48 11.38 -12.66
N THR A 70 -15.72 12.04 -13.78
CA THR A 70 -16.92 12.86 -13.97
C THR A 70 -18.16 11.94 -14.02
N PRO A 71 -19.38 12.47 -13.78
CA PRO A 71 -20.58 11.64 -13.83
C PRO A 71 -20.79 10.92 -15.17
N ALA A 72 -20.34 11.51 -16.28
CA ALA A 72 -20.41 10.88 -17.59
C ALA A 72 -19.41 9.71 -17.72
N GLU A 73 -18.20 9.86 -17.20
CA GLU A 73 -17.18 8.80 -17.19
C GLU A 73 -17.56 7.67 -16.24
N GLU A 74 -18.21 7.99 -15.11
CA GLU A 74 -18.79 7.00 -14.19
C GLU A 74 -19.83 6.13 -14.91
N GLN A 75 -20.81 6.75 -15.58
CA GLN A 75 -21.81 6.02 -16.38
C GLN A 75 -21.19 5.18 -17.50
N GLN A 76 -20.15 5.70 -18.16
CA GLN A 76 -19.44 4.98 -19.21
C GLN A 76 -18.72 3.74 -18.65
N ILE A 77 -18.11 3.86 -17.46
CA ILE A 77 -17.46 2.75 -16.80
C ILE A 77 -18.47 1.71 -16.34
N ASP A 78 -19.56 2.12 -15.68
CA ASP A 78 -20.60 1.19 -15.23
C ASP A 78 -21.19 0.41 -16.42
N ALA A 79 -21.52 1.11 -17.52
CA ALA A 79 -22.01 0.46 -18.73
C ALA A 79 -20.98 -0.50 -19.35
N ALA A 80 -19.68 -0.18 -19.26
CA ALA A 80 -18.61 -1.05 -19.74
C ALA A 80 -18.39 -2.27 -18.84
N LEU A 81 -18.59 -2.13 -17.52
CA LEU A 81 -18.48 -3.22 -16.55
C LEU A 81 -19.67 -4.20 -16.65
N ASP A 82 -20.86 -3.70 -16.93
CA ASP A 82 -22.07 -4.52 -17.12
C ASP A 82 -22.11 -5.24 -18.48
N ALA A 83 -21.36 -4.76 -19.46
CA ALA A 83 -21.28 -5.38 -20.78
C ALA A 83 -20.50 -6.71 -20.73
N PRO A 84 -20.90 -7.74 -21.49
CA PRO A 84 -20.13 -8.97 -21.57
C PRO A 84 -18.74 -8.71 -22.15
N ALA A 85 -17.73 -9.40 -21.61
CA ALA A 85 -16.36 -9.26 -22.08
C ALA A 85 -16.20 -9.81 -23.50
N HIS A 86 -15.58 -9.03 -24.39
CA HIS A 86 -15.26 -9.45 -25.75
C HIS A 86 -13.74 -9.41 -25.95
N ALA A 87 -13.20 -10.47 -26.54
CA ALA A 87 -11.77 -10.56 -26.82
C ALA A 87 -11.40 -9.61 -27.96
N ILE A 88 -10.51 -8.66 -27.69
CA ILE A 88 -9.90 -7.79 -28.69
C ILE A 88 -8.70 -8.54 -29.30
N PRO A 89 -8.72 -8.91 -30.59
CA PRO A 89 -7.69 -9.75 -31.21
C PRO A 89 -6.27 -9.19 -31.08
N GLU A 90 -6.12 -7.87 -31.20
CA GLU A 90 -4.86 -7.15 -31.08
C GLU A 90 -4.32 -7.20 -29.66
N LEU A 91 -5.20 -7.01 -28.66
CA LEU A 91 -4.84 -7.11 -27.25
C LEU A 91 -4.41 -8.53 -26.89
N ALA A 92 -5.12 -9.53 -27.40
CA ALA A 92 -4.76 -10.94 -27.21
C ALA A 92 -3.39 -11.26 -27.82
N ALA A 93 -3.07 -10.71 -29.00
CA ALA A 93 -1.76 -10.84 -29.62
C ALA A 93 -0.65 -10.14 -28.80
N ALA A 94 -0.92 -8.95 -28.28
CA ALA A 94 0.01 -8.21 -27.42
C ALA A 94 0.33 -8.95 -26.12
N ILE A 95 -0.69 -9.50 -25.44
CA ILE A 95 -0.51 -10.30 -24.22
C ILE A 95 0.33 -11.55 -24.50
N ARG A 96 0.06 -12.27 -25.60
CA ARG A 96 0.86 -13.43 -26.02
C ARG A 96 2.33 -13.05 -26.23
N LYS A 97 2.59 -11.94 -26.91
CA LYS A 97 3.95 -11.43 -27.13
C LYS A 97 4.65 -11.08 -25.81
N ALA A 98 3.98 -10.33 -24.92
CA ALA A 98 4.56 -9.90 -23.64
C ALA A 98 4.88 -11.09 -22.72
N ASN A 99 4.02 -12.12 -22.70
CA ASN A 99 4.26 -13.33 -21.91
C ASN A 99 5.43 -14.16 -22.46
N GLY A 100 5.66 -14.18 -23.78
CA GLY A 100 6.82 -14.83 -24.40
C GLY A 100 8.16 -14.13 -24.14
N GLN A 101 8.17 -12.85 -23.74
CA GLN A 101 9.38 -12.09 -23.42
C GLN A 101 9.80 -12.18 -21.94
N ARG A 102 8.91 -12.62 -21.03
CA ARG A 102 9.21 -12.77 -19.59
C ARG A 102 9.84 -14.13 -19.23
N VAL A 103 9.92 -15.05 -20.20
CA VAL A 103 10.45 -16.41 -20.03
C VAL A 103 11.85 -16.54 -20.68
N GLN A 104 12.46 -15.43 -21.08
CA GLN A 104 13.85 -15.34 -21.56
C GLN A 104 14.66 -14.47 -20.60
#